data_AF-A0A2G6MNY0-F1
#
_entry.id   AF-A0A2G6MNY0-F1
#
_cell.length_a   1.000
_cell.length_b   1.000
_cell.length_c   1.000
_cell.angle_alpha   90.00
_cell.angle_beta   90.00
_cell.angle_gamma   90.00
#
_symmetry.space_group_name_H-M   'P 1'
#
loop_
_entity.id
_entity.type
_entity.pdbx_description
1 polymer ?
#
loop_
_entity_poly.entity_id
_entity_poly.type
_entity_poly.pdbx_seq_one_letter_code
_entity_poly.pdbx_strand_id
1 'polypeptide(L)' 'MKSIDEQILRTAKEIVVKFIEMGRLSPSNVHETFKDIHETVNKTVKQSMDSPHHDTTYPQGRKS' A
#
# COMPACT_ATOMS: atom_id res chain seq x y z
N MET A 1 12.69 -6.72 -13.77
CA MET A 1 11.68 -5.90 -13.06
C MET A 1 12.26 -5.50 -11.72
N LYS A 2 12.03 -4.27 -11.24
CA LYS A 2 12.44 -3.85 -9.89
C LYS A 2 11.74 -4.72 -8.84
N SER A 3 12.42 -5.06 -7.75
CA SER A 3 11.83 -5.90 -6.69
C SER A 3 10.58 -5.23 -6.09
N ILE A 4 9.69 -6.01 -5.47
CA ILE A 4 8.51 -5.44 -4.83
C ILE A 4 8.91 -4.45 -3.71
N ASP A 5 9.98 -4.75 -2.98
CA ASP A 5 10.51 -3.87 -1.94
C ASP A 5 10.99 -2.54 -2.52
N GLU A 6 11.68 -2.55 -3.66
CA GLU A 6 12.07 -1.32 -4.35
C GLU A 6 10.86 -0.51 -4.82
N GLN A 7 9.79 -1.17 -5.25
CA GLN A 7 8.55 -0.50 -5.64
C GLN A 7 7.87 0.15 -4.44
N ILE A 8 7.78 -0.56 -3.31
CA ILE A 8 7.24 -0.04 -2.05
C ILE A 8 8.02 1.20 -1.59
N LEU A 9 9.36 1.11 -1.55
CA LEU A 9 10.21 2.23 -1.16
C LEU A 9 10.05 3.43 -2.09
N ARG A 10 9.98 3.19 -3.40
CA ARG A 10 9.80 4.26 -4.39
C ARG A 10 8.45 4.95 -4.22
N THR A 11 7.37 4.19 -4.07
CA THR A 11 6.02 4.72 -3.88
C THR A 11 5.94 5.54 -2.59
N ALA A 12 6.47 5.03 -1.47
CA ALA A 12 6.50 5.78 -0.21
C ALA A 12 7.25 7.11 -0.34
N LYS A 13 8.42 7.10 -1.00
CA LYS A 13 9.20 8.31 -1.30
C LYS A 13 8.40 9.32 -2.12
N GLU A 14 7.72 8.88 -3.19
CA GLU A 14 6.95 9.75 -4.06
C GLU A 14 5.76 10.40 -3.34
N ILE A 15 5.05 9.67 -2.48
CA ILE A 15 3.95 10.23 -1.67
C ILE A 15 4.48 11.31 -0.70
N VAL A 16 5.58 11.03 0.02
CA VAL A 16 6.19 11.99 0.96
C VAL A 16 6.63 13.26 0.23
N VAL A 17 7.33 13.12 -0.90
CA VAL A 17 7.77 14.27 -1.70
C VAL A 17 6.57 15.09 -2.18
N LYS A 18 5.48 14.44 -2.62
CA LYS A 18 4.25 15.14 -3.02
C LYS A 18 3.62 15.92 -1.89
N PHE A 19 3.59 15.38 -0.67
CA PHE A 19 3.08 16.13 0.49
C PHE A 19 3.94 17.35 0.83
N ILE A 20 5.27 17.27 0.68
CA ILE A 20 6.16 18.42 0.85
C ILE A 20 5.92 19.47 -0.24
N GLU A 21 5.87 19.06 -1.50
CA GLU A 21 5.61 19.93 -2.66
C GLU A 21 4.27 20.67 -2.52
N MET A 22 3.27 20.02 -1.93
CA MET A 22 1.94 20.60 -1.68
C MET A 22 1.87 21.44 -0.39
N GLY A 23 2.96 21.56 0.37
CA GLY A 23 2.98 22.24 1.67
C GLY A 23 2.13 21.55 2.74
N ARG A 24 1.86 20.25 2.58
CA ARG A 24 1.09 19.41 3.52
C ARG A 24 1.97 18.66 4.53
N LEU A 25 3.27 18.62 4.28
CA LEU A 25 4.26 18.03 5.16
C LEU A 25 5.50 18.94 5.23
N SER A 26 5.96 19.23 6.45
CA SER A 26 7.24 19.90 6.66
C SER A 26 8.41 18.92 6.44
N PRO A 27 9.53 19.34 5.81
CA PRO A 27 10.74 18.53 5.72
C PRO A 27 11.25 18.00 7.07
N SER A 28 10.96 18.73 8.17
CA SER A 28 11.39 18.33 9.53
C SER A 28 10.67 17.07 10.05
N ASN A 29 9.49 16.77 9.50
CA ASN A 29 8.62 15.66 9.92
C ASN A 29 8.72 14.45 8.98
N VAL A 30 9.68 14.44 8.05
CA VAL A 30 9.82 13.38 7.04
C VAL A 30 10.11 12.02 7.68
N HIS A 31 10.90 11.98 8.76
CA HIS A 31 11.30 10.70 9.37
C HIS A 31 10.10 9.89 9.90
N GLU A 32 9.21 10.54 10.65
CA GLU A 32 8.00 9.90 11.17
C GLU A 32 7.01 9.58 10.04
N THR A 33 6.74 10.56 9.18
CA THR A 33 5.71 10.44 8.13
C THR A 33 6.10 9.39 7.08
N PHE A 34 7.38 9.28 6.74
CA PHE A 34 7.86 8.26 5.81
C PHE A 34 7.65 6.84 6.35
N LYS A 35 7.84 6.60 7.66
CA LYS A 35 7.60 5.28 8.26
C LYS A 35 6.14 4.88 8.15
N ASP A 36 5.22 5.78 8.50
CA ASP A 36 3.78 5.52 8.46
C ASP A 36 3.28 5.23 7.04
N ILE A 37 3.72 6.03 6.07
CA ILE A 37 3.38 5.84 4.65
C ILE A 37 3.99 4.53 4.14
N HIS A 38 5.26 4.26 4.44
CA HIS A 38 5.93 3.02 4.01
C HIS A 38 5.20 1.79 4.57
N GLU A 39 4.85 1.80 5.86
CA GLU A 39 4.11 0.70 6.48
C GLU A 39 2.74 0.50 5.82
N THR A 40 2.02 1.59 5.54
CA THR A 40 0.71 1.56 4.87
C THR A 40 0.81 0.94 3.47
N VAL A 41 1.78 1.36 2.67
CA VAL A 41 2.01 0.83 1.31
C VAL A 41 2.42 -0.65 1.39
N ASN A 42 3.38 -0.98 2.25
CA ASN A 42 3.86 -2.35 2.44
C ASN A 42 2.73 -3.30 2.85
N LYS A 43 1.88 -2.90 3.81
CA LYS A 43 0.72 -3.71 4.23
C LYS A 43 -0.26 -3.93 3.09
N THR A 44 -0.62 -2.87 2.37
CA THR A 44 -1.55 -2.94 1.24
C THR A 44 -1.05 -3.90 0.17
N VAL A 45 0.23 -3.81 -0.19
CA VAL A 45 0.85 -4.69 -1.19
C VAL A 45 0.87 -6.14 -0.70
N LYS A 46 1.33 -6.39 0.52
CA LYS A 46 1.41 -7.75 1.08
C LYS A 46 0.03 -8.41 1.21
N GLN A 47 -0.98 -7.66 1.68
CA GLN A 47 -2.36 -8.14 1.71
C GLN A 47 -2.91 -8.50 0.32
N SER A 48 -2.52 -7.72 -0.69
CA SER A 48 -2.92 -8.00 -2.08
C SER A 48 -2.24 -9.26 -2.64
N MET A 49 -1.04 -9.60 -2.15
CA MET A 49 -0.31 -10.82 -2.52
C MET A 49 -0.80 -12.06 -1.75
N ASP A 50 -1.18 -11.89 -0.49
CA ASP A 50 -1.64 -12.96 0.39
C ASP A 50 -3.11 -13.33 0.20
N SER A 51 -3.90 -12.56 -0.56
CA SER A 51 -5.30 -12.87 -0.84
C SER A 51 -5.39 -13.92 -1.95
N PRO A 52 -5.70 -15.20 -1.65
CA PRO A 52 -6.05 -16.16 -2.69
C PRO A 52 -7.47 -15.82 -3.12
N HIS A 53 -7.64 -15.49 -4.40
CA HIS A 53 -8.90 -15.47 -5.15
C HIS A 53 -10.07 -16.18 -4.42
N HIS A 54 -10.84 -15.48 -3.59
CA HIS A 54 -12.15 -15.95 -3.12
C HIS A 54 -13.19 -15.44 -4.13
N ASP A 55 -13.21 -16.07 -5.30
CA ASP A 55 -14.28 -15.93 -6.28
C ASP A 55 -15.60 -16.31 -5.61
N THR A 56 -16.36 -15.31 -5.17
CA THR A 56 -17.73 -15.52 -4.74
C THR A 56 -18.63 -15.46 -5.97
N THR A 57 -18.55 -16.47 -6.83
CA THR A 57 -19.55 -16.71 -7.87
C THR A 57 -20.54 -17.76 -7.37
N TYR A 58 -21.78 -17.33 -7.06
CA TYR A 58 -22.95 -18.10 -6.60
C TYR A 58 -23.42 -19.20 -7.59
N PRO A 59 -24.45 -20.06 -7.30
CA PRO A 59 -25.10 -20.44 -6.03
C PRO A 59 -25.18 -21.98 -5.82
N GLN A 60 -25.04 -22.50 -4.59
CA GLN A 60 -25.43 -23.88 -4.28
C GLN A 60 -26.88 -23.88 -3.79
N GLY A 61 -27.79 -24.22 -4.71
CA GLY A 61 -29.18 -24.50 -4.38
C GLY A 61 -29.25 -25.65 -3.38
N ARG A 62 -29.81 -25.39 -2.19
CA ARG A 62 -30.25 -26.47 -1.30
C ARG A 62 -31.67 -26.85 -1.68
N LYS A 63 -31.77 -28.02 -2.31
CA LYS A 63 -32.97 -28.86 -2.29
C LYS A 63 -33.20 -29.35 -0.86
N SER A 64 -34.46 -29.28 -0.43
CA SER A 64 -35.24 -30.23 0.38
C SER A 64 -36.24 -29.49 1.26
#